data_AF-A0A847LJ53-F1
#
_entry.id   AF-A0A847LJ53-F1
#
_cell.length_a   1.000
_cell.length_b   1.000
_cell.length_c   1.000
_cell.angle_alpha   90.00
_cell.angle_beta   90.00
_cell.angle_gamma   90.00
#
_symmetry.space_group_name_H-M   'P 1'
#
loop_
_entity.id
_entity.type
_entity.pdbx_description
1 polymer ?
#
loop_
_entity_poly.entity_id
_entity_poly.type
_entity_poly.pdbx_seq_one_letter_code
_entity_poly.pdbx_strand_id
1 'polypeptide(L)'
;MQPRKGFGTILFLLLLAGVVVAIVYGYNRYNEKYYIALYDGEMVRYIDIPPFTRRVDPPVDDLKGKALLDIEVSPDQVNTFFGTMSSRRGFVFRTKEGQCEFEVSGGYVVKGTFKQNQLSLQWTPILTESLQQKFQKTFPGEPLPGASGTKTLKK
;
A
#
# COMPACT_ATOMS: atom_id res chain seq x y z
N MET A 1 -49.97 4.99 -28.20
CA MET A 1 -48.86 5.53 -27.39
C MET A 1 -48.40 4.45 -26.43
N GLN A 2 -47.31 3.74 -26.73
CA GLN A 2 -46.74 2.80 -25.75
C GLN A 2 -46.26 3.58 -24.53
N PRO A 3 -46.60 3.13 -23.31
CA PRO A 3 -46.19 3.85 -22.11
C PRO A 3 -44.66 3.83 -22.04
N ARG A 4 -44.04 5.01 -21.90
CA ARG A 4 -42.60 5.26 -21.69
C ARG A 4 -42.04 4.65 -20.38
N LYS A 5 -42.58 3.52 -19.93
CA LYS A 5 -42.37 2.90 -18.61
C LYS A 5 -41.03 2.17 -18.45
N GLY A 6 -40.18 2.09 -19.48
CA GLY A 6 -38.85 1.48 -19.40
C GLY A 6 -37.67 2.45 -19.44
N PHE A 7 -37.83 3.62 -20.07
CA PHE A 7 -36.70 4.52 -20.34
C PHE A 7 -36.20 5.21 -19.06
N GLY A 8 -37.12 5.57 -18.16
CA GLY A 8 -36.75 6.14 -16.85
C GLY A 8 -35.97 5.16 -15.97
N THR A 9 -36.35 3.88 -15.98
CA THR A 9 -35.66 2.83 -15.23
C THR A 9 -34.28 2.53 -15.80
N ILE A 10 -34.16 2.45 -17.12
CA ILE A 10 -32.86 2.25 -17.80
C ILE A 10 -31.92 3.43 -17.53
N LEU A 11 -32.42 4.67 -17.64
CA LEU A 11 -31.64 5.86 -17.34
C LEU A 11 -31.19 5.91 -15.87
N PHE A 12 -32.07 5.53 -14.95
CA PHE A 12 -31.75 5.44 -13.52
C PHE A 12 -30.66 4.40 -13.25
N LEU A 13 -30.73 3.21 -13.86
CA LEU A 13 -29.70 2.17 -13.72
C LEU A 13 -28.35 2.62 -14.29
N LEU A 14 -28.34 3.34 -15.41
CA LEU A 14 -27.11 3.89 -15.99
C LEU A 14 -26.49 4.96 -15.08
N LEU A 15 -27.31 5.84 -14.50
CA LEU A 15 -26.86 6.82 -13.51
C LEU A 15 -26.25 6.15 -12.28
N LEU A 16 -26.94 5.12 -11.76
CA LEU A 16 -26.46 4.35 -10.62
C LEU A 16 -25.10 3.68 -10.94
N ALA A 17 -24.99 3.03 -12.10
CA ALA A 17 -23.74 2.40 -12.53
C ALA A 17 -22.60 3.42 -12.65
N GLY A 18 -22.88 4.60 -13.23
CA GLY A 18 -21.91 5.69 -13.33
C GLY A 18 -21.43 6.17 -11.95
N VAL A 19 -22.34 6.34 -10.99
CA VAL A 19 -22.00 6.74 -9.62
C VAL A 19 -21.14 5.68 -8.92
N VAL A 20 -21.49 4.39 -9.05
CA VAL A 20 -20.71 3.31 -8.43
C VAL A 20 -19.30 3.27 -9.02
N VAL A 21 -19.15 3.37 -10.35
CA VAL A 21 -17.83 3.38 -11.01
C VAL A 21 -17.01 4.58 -10.53
N ALA A 22 -17.62 5.77 -10.43
CA ALA A 22 -16.93 6.96 -9.95
C ALA A 22 -16.47 6.82 -8.50
N ILE A 23 -17.30 6.26 -7.62
CA ILE A 23 -16.96 6.01 -6.21
C ILE A 23 -15.82 5.01 -6.10
N VAL A 24 -15.91 3.87 -6.81
CA VAL A 24 -14.87 2.82 -6.77
C VAL A 24 -13.54 3.36 -7.31
N TYR A 25 -13.58 4.09 -8.43
CA TYR A 25 -12.39 4.70 -9.00
C TYR A 25 -11.78 5.75 -8.05
N GLY A 26 -12.62 6.64 -7.50
CA GLY A 26 -12.20 7.67 -6.56
C GLY A 26 -11.60 7.08 -5.29
N TYR A 27 -12.18 6.01 -4.76
CA TYR A 27 -11.68 5.31 -3.58
C TYR A 27 -10.32 4.66 -3.83
N ASN A 28 -10.14 3.98 -4.96
CA ASN A 28 -8.85 3.39 -5.32
C ASN A 28 -7.78 4.47 -5.49
N ARG A 29 -8.08 5.56 -6.19
CA ARG A 29 -7.16 6.69 -6.36
C ARG A 29 -6.80 7.37 -5.04
N TYR A 30 -7.77 7.49 -4.14
CA TYR A 30 -7.52 8.00 -2.79
C TYR A 30 -6.54 7.09 -2.06
N ASN A 31 -6.78 5.78 -2.05
CA ASN A 31 -5.93 4.85 -1.33
C ASN A 31 -4.51 4.78 -1.88
N GLU A 32 -4.36 4.77 -3.19
CA GLU A 32 -3.04 4.81 -3.86
C GLU A 32 -2.23 6.05 -3.53
N LYS A 33 -2.92 7.18 -3.29
CA LYS A 33 -2.28 8.46 -3.00
C LYS A 33 -1.89 8.60 -1.53
N TYR A 34 -2.71 8.07 -0.61
CA TYR A 34 -2.58 8.33 0.82
C TYR A 34 -2.09 7.13 1.62
N TYR A 35 -2.01 5.93 1.02
CA TYR A 35 -1.60 4.72 1.72
C TYR A 35 -0.58 3.89 0.95
N ILE A 36 0.25 3.20 1.70
CA ILE A 36 1.14 2.13 1.24
C ILE A 36 0.57 0.82 1.74
N ALA A 37 0.27 -0.11 0.84
CA ALA A 37 -0.31 -1.40 1.20
C ALA A 37 0.80 -2.38 1.64
N LEU A 38 0.65 -2.92 2.84
CA LEU A 38 1.51 -3.95 3.41
C LEU A 38 0.76 -5.28 3.38
N TYR A 39 1.18 -6.18 2.50
CA TYR A 39 0.59 -7.51 2.37
C TYR A 39 1.16 -8.44 3.45
N ASP A 40 0.34 -8.77 4.44
CA ASP A 40 0.67 -9.61 5.60
C ASP A 40 -0.24 -10.86 5.58
N GLY A 41 -0.07 -11.69 4.55
CA GLY A 41 -0.89 -12.87 4.30
C GLY A 41 -2.31 -12.48 3.87
N GLU A 42 -3.31 -12.99 4.58
CA GLU A 42 -4.73 -12.72 4.34
C GLU A 42 -5.15 -11.28 4.71
N MET A 43 -4.29 -10.54 5.43
CA MET A 43 -4.56 -9.18 5.83
C MET A 43 -3.74 -8.18 5.01
N VAL A 44 -4.38 -7.07 4.61
CA VAL A 44 -3.69 -5.90 4.07
C VAL A 44 -3.67 -4.83 5.14
N ARG A 45 -2.47 -4.44 5.56
CA ARG A 45 -2.25 -3.32 6.48
C ARG A 45 -1.81 -2.10 5.68
N TYR A 46 -1.88 -0.93 6.29
CA TYR A 46 -1.56 0.31 5.60
C TYR A 46 -0.64 1.20 6.43
N ILE A 47 0.34 1.81 5.76
CA ILE A 47 1.08 2.96 6.27
C ILE A 47 0.52 4.20 5.59
N ASP A 48 0.19 5.22 6.37
CA ASP A 48 -0.24 6.53 5.86
C ASP A 48 0.93 7.28 5.26
N ILE A 49 0.72 7.86 4.09
CA ILE A 49 1.67 8.74 3.44
C ILE A 49 1.54 10.13 4.07
N PRO A 50 2.62 10.71 4.62
CA PRO A 50 2.55 12.04 5.21
C PRO A 50 2.09 13.09 4.18
N PRO A 51 1.33 14.13 4.60
CA PRO A 51 0.69 15.08 3.67
C PRO A 51 1.68 15.94 2.88
N PHE A 52 2.92 16.05 3.36
CA PHE A 52 4.05 16.78 2.74
C PHE A 52 5.02 15.85 2.00
N THR A 53 4.55 14.66 1.64
CA THR A 53 5.33 13.69 0.86
C THR A 53 4.58 13.28 -0.39
N ARG A 54 5.33 12.92 -1.42
CA ARG A 54 4.78 12.41 -2.68
C ARG A 54 5.30 11.01 -2.93
N ARG A 55 4.39 10.10 -3.24
CA ARG A 55 4.75 8.77 -3.70
C ARG A 55 5.37 8.84 -5.09
N VAL A 56 6.59 8.33 -5.23
CA VAL A 56 7.34 8.26 -6.51
C VAL A 56 7.08 6.93 -7.20
N ASP A 57 7.18 5.82 -6.45
CA ASP A 57 6.94 4.49 -6.99
C ASP A 57 5.44 4.23 -7.21
N PRO A 58 5.07 3.51 -8.28
CA PRO A 58 3.67 3.18 -8.52
C PRO A 58 3.11 2.29 -7.39
N PRO A 59 1.80 2.36 -7.08
CA PRO A 59 1.16 1.54 -6.04
C PRO A 59 1.38 0.03 -6.19
N VAL A 60 1.56 -0.44 -7.43
CA VAL A 60 1.78 -1.86 -7.71
C VAL A 60 3.11 -2.39 -7.16
N ASP A 61 4.09 -1.52 -6.92
CA ASP A 61 5.39 -1.90 -6.34
C ASP A 61 5.28 -2.26 -4.85
N ASP A 62 4.13 -2.01 -4.20
CA ASP A 62 3.82 -2.52 -2.86
C ASP A 62 3.88 -4.05 -2.81
N LEU A 63 3.52 -4.71 -3.93
CA LEU A 63 3.62 -6.16 -4.07
C LEU A 63 5.08 -6.66 -4.05
N LYS A 64 6.04 -5.79 -4.38
CA LYS A 64 7.48 -6.08 -4.31
C LYS A 64 8.07 -5.83 -2.93
N GLY A 65 7.33 -5.20 -2.03
CA GLY A 65 7.84 -4.84 -0.73
C GLY A 65 8.68 -3.57 -0.72
N LYS A 66 8.40 -2.63 -1.62
CA LYS A 66 9.14 -1.36 -1.69
C LYS A 66 8.22 -0.19 -1.99
N ALA A 67 8.57 0.97 -1.45
CA ALA A 67 7.96 2.23 -1.82
C ALA A 67 9.00 3.35 -1.69
N LEU A 68 9.12 4.17 -2.73
CA LEU A 68 9.89 5.41 -2.71
C LEU A 68 8.96 6.61 -2.53
N LEU A 69 9.29 7.44 -1.54
CA LEU A 69 8.63 8.71 -1.26
C LEU A 69 9.62 9.85 -1.46
N ASP A 70 9.15 10.92 -2.08
CA ASP A 70 9.80 12.22 -2.10
C ASP A 70 9.31 13.02 -0.89
N ILE A 71 10.24 13.56 -0.11
CA ILE A 71 9.98 14.30 1.13
C ILE A 71 10.37 15.77 0.92
N GLU A 72 9.40 16.68 1.07
CA GLU A 72 9.63 18.12 0.90
C GLU A 72 9.99 18.82 2.22
N VAL A 73 10.11 18.06 3.31
CA VAL A 73 10.35 18.56 4.67
C VAL A 73 11.44 17.77 5.38
N SER A 74 11.79 18.19 6.60
CA SER A 74 12.80 17.51 7.39
C SER A 74 12.38 16.07 7.76
N PRO A 75 13.35 15.11 7.81
CA PRO A 75 13.09 13.75 8.28
C PRO A 75 12.40 13.68 9.65
N ASP A 76 12.64 14.65 10.54
CA ASP A 76 12.01 14.70 11.86
C ASP A 76 10.50 14.94 11.81
N GLN A 77 10.03 15.79 10.88
CA GLN A 77 8.59 16.00 10.68
C GLN A 77 7.92 14.76 10.13
N VAL A 78 8.58 14.09 9.17
CA VAL A 78 8.16 12.81 8.60
C VAL A 78 8.07 11.75 9.71
N ASN A 79 9.11 11.63 10.53
CA ASN A 79 9.16 10.68 11.65
C ASN A 79 8.10 10.98 12.71
N THR A 80 7.84 12.25 13.02
CA THR A 80 6.78 12.65 13.97
C THR A 80 5.40 12.22 13.47
N PHE A 81 5.12 12.43 12.18
CA PHE A 81 3.89 11.96 11.55
C PHE A 81 3.78 10.44 11.62
N PHE A 82 4.83 9.72 11.24
CA PHE A 82 4.85 8.27 11.27
C PHE A 82 4.69 7.70 12.68
N GLY A 83 5.33 8.28 13.69
CA GLY A 83 5.13 7.89 15.08
C GLY A 83 3.68 8.03 15.53
N THR A 84 3.05 9.16 15.17
CA THR A 84 1.64 9.43 15.49
C THR A 84 0.69 8.43 14.83
N MET A 85 0.86 8.18 13.53
CA MET A 85 0.00 7.28 12.78
C MET A 85 0.24 5.81 13.13
N SER A 86 1.49 5.43 13.40
CA SER A 86 1.84 4.08 13.86
C SER A 86 1.18 3.77 15.19
N SER A 87 1.21 4.70 16.15
CA SER A 87 0.52 4.55 17.43
C SER A 87 -0.99 4.34 17.24
N ARG A 88 -1.63 5.09 16.35
CA ARG A 88 -3.06 4.93 16.02
C ARG A 88 -3.38 3.57 15.39
N ARG A 89 -2.45 2.99 14.63
CA ARG A 89 -2.63 1.69 13.96
C ARG A 89 -2.16 0.49 14.80
N GLY A 90 -1.61 0.73 15.98
CA GLY A 90 -1.05 -0.31 16.85
C GLY A 90 0.29 -0.86 16.38
N PHE A 91 1.05 -0.10 15.57
CA PHE A 91 2.40 -0.46 15.15
C PHE A 91 3.43 0.13 16.12
N VAL A 92 4.58 -0.53 16.25
CA VAL A 92 5.71 0.00 17.01
C VAL A 92 6.63 0.74 16.05
N PHE A 93 6.75 2.06 16.24
CA PHE A 93 7.62 2.90 15.44
C PHE A 93 8.94 3.17 16.17
N ARG A 94 10.06 2.97 15.49
CA ARG A 94 11.40 3.25 16.00
C ARG A 94 12.15 4.14 15.01
N THR A 95 12.96 5.04 15.53
CA THR A 95 13.83 5.90 14.72
C THR A 95 15.28 5.66 15.09
N LYS A 96 16.15 5.79 14.09
CA LYS A 96 17.61 5.81 14.23
C LYS A 96 18.13 6.90 13.30
N GLU A 97 19.36 7.37 13.50
CA GLU A 97 19.95 8.40 12.62
C GLU A 97 19.81 8.03 11.13
N GLY A 98 19.04 8.84 10.39
CA GLY A 98 18.78 8.63 8.96
C GLY A 98 17.88 7.44 8.61
N GLN A 99 17.27 6.77 9.59
CA GLN A 99 16.45 5.57 9.39
C GLN A 99 15.19 5.57 10.26
N CYS A 100 14.16 4.87 9.80
CA CYS A 100 12.97 4.59 10.58
C CYS A 100 12.55 3.13 10.41
N GLU A 101 11.88 2.57 11.40
CA GLU A 101 11.39 1.19 11.37
C GLU A 101 9.97 1.13 11.91
N PHE A 102 9.12 0.34 11.25
CA PHE A 102 7.76 0.04 11.66
C PHE A 102 7.68 -1.46 11.92
N GLU A 103 7.45 -1.85 13.15
CA GLU A 103 7.11 -3.23 13.50
C GLU A 103 5.58 -3.34 13.56
N VAL A 104 5.03 -4.05 12.57
CA VAL A 104 3.60 -4.06 12.24
C VAL A 104 2.89 -5.26 12.87
N SER A 105 3.58 -6.40 12.90
CA SER A 105 3.21 -7.64 13.57
C SER A 105 4.52 -8.37 13.94
N GLY A 106 4.46 -9.38 14.82
CA GLY A 106 5.66 -10.05 15.33
C GLY A 106 6.57 -10.61 14.22
N GLY A 107 7.62 -9.87 13.88
CA GLY A 107 8.56 -10.20 12.80
C GLY A 107 8.30 -9.52 11.45
N TYR A 108 7.15 -8.86 11.25
CA TYR A 108 6.88 -8.07 10.03
C TYR A 108 7.34 -6.62 10.22
N VAL A 109 8.52 -6.33 9.67
CA VAL A 109 9.19 -5.04 9.83
C VAL A 109 9.31 -4.32 8.50
N VAL A 110 8.88 -3.05 8.49
CA VAL A 110 9.12 -2.11 7.39
C VAL A 110 10.31 -1.23 7.77
N LYS A 111 11.32 -1.17 6.92
CA LYS A 111 12.53 -0.37 7.12
C LYS A 111 12.52 0.83 6.18
N GLY A 112 12.70 2.01 6.74
CA GLY A 112 12.84 3.26 6.03
C GLY A 112 14.28 3.78 6.10
N THR A 113 14.80 4.23 4.97
CA THR A 113 16.10 4.91 4.88
C THR A 113 15.91 6.26 4.21
N PHE A 114 16.35 7.31 4.88
CA PHE A 114 16.39 8.67 4.34
C PHE A 114 17.67 8.87 3.53
N LYS A 115 17.52 9.39 2.32
CA LYS A 115 18.63 9.80 1.46
C LYS A 115 18.27 11.10 0.78
N GLN A 116 18.92 12.20 1.18
CA GLN A 116 18.58 13.55 0.71
C GLN A 116 17.09 13.84 0.96
N ASN A 117 16.34 14.16 -0.10
CA ASN A 117 14.91 14.42 -0.07
C ASN A 117 14.08 13.17 -0.38
N GLN A 118 14.63 11.97 -0.23
CA GLN A 118 13.91 10.73 -0.48
C GLN A 118 13.86 9.85 0.76
N LEU A 119 12.73 9.17 0.93
CA LEU A 119 12.55 8.10 1.88
C LEU A 119 12.23 6.81 1.11
N SER A 120 13.14 5.85 1.18
CA SER A 120 12.91 4.49 0.67
C SER A 120 12.40 3.61 1.80
N LEU A 121 11.22 3.03 1.61
CA LEU A 121 10.62 2.03 2.49
C LEU A 121 10.77 0.65 1.85
N GLN A 122 11.19 -0.34 2.65
CA GLN A 122 11.38 -1.72 2.21
C GLN A 122 10.85 -2.70 3.26
N TRP A 123 10.17 -3.75 2.81
CA TRP A 123 9.64 -4.82 3.65
C TRP A 123 9.58 -6.14 2.87
N THR A 124 9.30 -7.24 3.56
CA THR A 124 9.08 -8.54 2.90
C THR A 124 7.58 -8.84 2.90
N PRO A 125 6.87 -8.65 1.77
CA PRO A 125 5.44 -8.91 1.70
C PRO A 125 5.17 -10.42 1.77
N ILE A 126 4.11 -10.79 2.47
CA ILE A 126 3.60 -12.15 2.57
C ILE A 126 2.38 -12.22 1.66
N LEU A 127 2.58 -12.76 0.45
CA LEU A 127 1.56 -12.77 -0.60
C LEU A 127 0.74 -14.08 -0.57
N THR A 128 -0.59 -13.96 -0.58
CA THR A 128 -1.51 -15.09 -0.82
C THR A 128 -1.39 -15.59 -2.26
N GLU A 129 -1.93 -16.77 -2.56
CA GLU A 129 -1.86 -17.38 -3.90
C GLU A 129 -2.42 -16.46 -5.00
N SER A 130 -3.53 -15.77 -4.72
CA SER A 130 -4.14 -14.80 -5.64
C SER A 130 -3.23 -13.60 -5.91
N LEU A 131 -2.54 -13.11 -4.88
CA LEU A 131 -1.58 -12.01 -4.99
C LEU A 131 -0.28 -12.44 -5.66
N GLN A 132 0.17 -13.68 -5.47
CA GLN A 132 1.32 -14.25 -6.20
C GLN A 132 1.03 -14.36 -7.69
N GLN A 133 -0.17 -14.82 -8.07
CA GLN A 133 -0.59 -14.83 -9.47
C GLN A 133 -0.64 -13.41 -10.05
N LYS A 134 -1.16 -12.44 -9.28
CA LYS A 134 -1.15 -11.02 -9.67
C LYS A 134 0.27 -10.48 -9.83
N PHE A 135 1.18 -10.82 -8.91
CA PHE A 135 2.59 -10.46 -8.97
C PHE A 135 3.23 -10.97 -10.26
N GLN A 136 3.10 -12.28 -10.54
CA GLN A 136 3.68 -12.90 -11.73
C GLN A 136 3.14 -12.31 -13.04
N LYS A 137 1.85 -11.94 -13.08
CA LYS A 137 1.24 -11.26 -14.24
C LYS A 137 1.77 -9.84 -14.43
N THR A 138 2.04 -9.14 -13.33
CA THR A 138 2.46 -7.73 -13.38
C THR A 138 3.97 -7.60 -13.58
N PHE A 139 4.75 -8.51 -13.01
CA PHE A 139 6.21 -8.52 -13.02
C PHE A 139 6.73 -9.86 -13.55
N PRO A 140 6.55 -10.14 -14.86
CA PRO A 140 6.97 -11.41 -15.43
C PRO A 140 8.49 -11.56 -15.35
N GLY A 141 8.95 -12.67 -14.78
CA GLY A 141 10.37 -13.00 -14.63
C GLY A 141 11.03 -12.49 -13.35
N GLU A 142 10.34 -11.71 -12.52
CA GLU A 142 10.85 -11.34 -11.19
C GLU A 142 10.56 -12.47 -10.18
N PRO A 143 11.51 -12.81 -9.29
CA PRO A 143 11.28 -13.80 -8.24
C PRO A 143 10.26 -13.29 -7.23
N LEU A 144 9.47 -14.20 -6.66
CA LEU A 144 8.54 -13.85 -5.61
C LEU A 144 9.30 -13.30 -4.37
N PRO A 145 8.85 -12.18 -3.80
CA PRO A 145 9.44 -11.64 -2.58
C PRO A 145 9.31 -12.66 -1.43
N GLY A 146 10.38 -12.85 -0.66
CA GLY A 146 10.42 -13.80 0.45
C GLY A 146 10.65 -15.27 0.09
N ALA A 147 10.80 -15.63 -1.19
CA ALA A 147 11.03 -17.02 -1.62
C ALA A 147 12.43 -17.60 -1.28
N SER A 148 13.31 -16.81 -0.66
CA SER A 148 14.59 -17.30 -0.11
C SER A 148 14.46 -17.49 1.39
N GLY A 149 14.05 -18.67 1.87
CA GLY A 149 14.14 -18.93 3.31
C GLY A 149 13.39 -20.08 3.98
N THR A 150 12.65 -20.96 3.29
CA THR A 150 12.22 -22.21 3.94
C THR A 150 13.31 -23.26 3.82
N LYS A 151 14.37 -23.12 4.63
CA LYS A 151 15.12 -24.30 5.07
C LYS A 151 14.14 -25.13 5.89
N THR A 152 13.63 -26.17 5.25
CA THR A 152 12.94 -27.29 5.88
C THR A 152 13.75 -27.73 7.10
N LEU A 153 13.26 -27.40 8.29
CA LEU A 153 13.66 -28.10 9.51
C LEU A 153 13.16 -29.53 9.35
N LYS A 154 14.02 -30.42 8.85
CA LYS A 154 13.83 -31.86 8.98
C LYS A 154 13.80 -32.16 10.48
N LYS A 155 12.66 -32.65 10.96
CA LYS A 155 12.62 -33.52 12.14
C LYS A 155 13.02 -34.92 11.72
#